data_AF-A0A5N6TRK1-F1
#
_entry.id   AF-A0A5N6TRK1-F1
#
_cell.length_a   1.000
_cell.length_b   1.000
_cell.length_c   1.000
_cell.angle_alpha   90.00
_cell.angle_beta   90.00
_cell.angle_gamma   90.00
#
_symmetry.space_group_name_H-M   'P 1'
#
loop_
_entity.id
_entity.type
_entity.pdbx_description
1 polymer ?
#
loop_
_entity_poly.entity_id
_entity_poly.type
_entity_poly.pdbx_seq_one_letter_code
_entity_poly.pdbx_strand_id
1 'polypeptide(L)'
;ADTDIPPKGTEHLYNQAQALTPDIKEFWRFFESPGLGHCSMGLGGQPTTVMKALREWVENGTAPATLPVQYPKLGKGLTRMLCPYPAQATYIGGDISVAESFRCA
;
A
#
# COMPACT_ATOMS: atom_id res chain seq x y z
N ALA A 1 7.20 -9.31 -2.18
CA ALA A 1 8.02 -10.34 -2.84
C ALA A 1 9.50 -9.95 -2.81
N ASP A 2 9.89 -9.14 -1.83
CA ASP A 2 11.27 -8.74 -1.60
C ASP A 2 12.02 -9.90 -0.94
N THR A 3 13.08 -10.36 -1.59
CA THR A 3 13.96 -11.45 -1.14
C THR A 3 15.17 -10.95 -0.36
N ASP A 4 15.46 -9.66 -0.47
CA ASP A 4 16.67 -9.04 0.06
C ASP A 4 16.36 -8.48 1.46
N ILE A 5 15.20 -7.85 1.59
CA ILE A 5 14.64 -7.37 2.86
C ILE A 5 13.22 -7.95 3.01
N PRO A 6 13.05 -9.07 3.74
CA PRO A 6 11.75 -9.71 3.89
C PRO A 6 10.70 -8.78 4.55
N PRO A 7 9.50 -8.63 3.97
CA PRO A 7 8.50 -7.66 4.44
C PRO A 7 8.00 -7.92 5.87
N LYS A 8 8.07 -9.17 6.34
CA LYS A 8 7.68 -9.58 7.69
C LYS A 8 8.45 -8.86 8.80
N GLY A 9 9.67 -8.39 8.53
CA GLY A 9 10.43 -7.57 9.48
C GLY A 9 9.75 -6.22 9.74
N THR A 10 9.31 -5.55 8.69
CA THR A 10 8.57 -4.27 8.78
C THR A 10 7.20 -4.47 9.41
N GLU A 11 6.48 -5.55 9.07
CA GLU A 11 5.22 -5.91 9.73
C GLU A 11 5.41 -6.07 11.25
N HIS A 12 6.45 -6.82 11.66
CA HIS A 12 6.75 -7.03 13.07
C HIS A 12 7.03 -5.72 13.81
N LEU A 13 7.87 -4.85 13.22
CA LEU A 13 8.19 -3.55 13.78
C LEU A 13 6.94 -2.68 13.93
N TYR A 14 6.10 -2.61 12.89
CA TYR A 14 4.88 -1.81 12.92
C TYR A 14 3.90 -2.30 13.99
N ASN A 15 3.74 -3.63 14.12
CA ASN A 15 2.89 -4.23 15.16
C ASN A 15 3.41 -3.92 16.57
N GLN A 16 4.73 -3.98 16.80
CA GLN A 16 5.33 -3.61 18.08
C GLN A 16 5.14 -2.13 18.40
N ALA A 17 5.37 -1.25 17.42
CA ALA A 17 5.17 0.18 17.59
C ALA A 17 3.70 0.52 17.87
N GLN A 18 2.76 -0.12 17.16
CA GLN A 18 1.31 0.06 17.40
C GLN A 18 0.89 -0.39 18.80
N ALA A 19 1.50 -1.44 19.34
CA ALA A 19 1.22 -1.88 20.71
C ALA A 19 1.68 -0.87 21.77
N LEU A 20 2.69 -0.04 21.46
CA LEU A 20 3.21 1.01 22.34
C LEU A 20 2.53 2.37 22.11
N THR A 21 1.99 2.60 20.91
CA THR A 21 1.42 3.87 20.47
C THR A 21 0.07 3.62 19.79
N PRO A 22 -1.05 3.67 20.54
CA PRO A 22 -2.37 3.37 20.00
C PRO A 22 -2.82 4.26 18.84
N ASP A 23 -2.35 5.50 18.81
CA ASP A 23 -2.62 6.53 17.79
C ASP A 23 -1.57 6.57 16.67
N ILE A 24 -0.73 5.54 16.54
CA ILE A 24 0.36 5.46 15.54
C ILE A 24 -0.08 5.81 14.10
N LYS A 25 -1.34 5.55 13.74
CA LYS A 25 -1.90 5.79 12.41
C LYS A 25 -2.05 7.28 12.06
N GLU A 26 -2.00 8.17 13.06
CA GLU A 26 -2.07 9.62 12.89
C GLU A 26 -0.75 10.22 12.37
N PHE A 27 0.36 9.49 12.48
CA PHE A 27 1.67 9.96 11.99
C PHE A 27 2.48 8.89 11.23
N TRP A 28 2.15 7.61 11.35
CA TRP A 28 2.79 6.51 10.64
C TRP A 28 1.77 5.53 10.05
N ARG A 29 1.68 5.56 8.71
CA ARG A 29 0.92 4.59 7.92
C ARG A 29 1.86 3.66 7.18
N PHE A 30 1.62 2.37 7.29
CA PHE A 30 2.33 1.31 6.57
C PHE A 30 1.44 0.77 5.45
N PHE A 31 2.00 0.63 4.25
CA PHE A 31 1.31 0.11 3.07
C PHE A 31 2.14 -1.01 2.46
N GLU A 32 1.53 -2.18 2.30
CA GLU A 32 2.16 -3.30 1.61
C GLU A 32 1.86 -3.20 0.11
N SER A 33 2.85 -3.52 -0.74
CA SER A 33 2.66 -3.68 -2.18
C SER A 33 2.81 -5.15 -2.59
N PRO A 34 1.71 -5.90 -2.76
CA PRO A 34 1.75 -7.30 -3.13
C PRO A 34 2.49 -7.53 -4.46
N GLY A 35 3.37 -8.52 -4.48
CA GLY A 35 4.14 -8.89 -5.67
C GLY A 35 5.30 -7.96 -6.04
N LEU A 36 5.48 -6.82 -5.35
CA LEU A 36 6.63 -5.93 -5.57
C LEU A 36 7.89 -6.58 -4.99
N GLY A 37 8.99 -6.52 -5.76
CA GLY A 37 10.31 -6.99 -5.36
C GLY A 37 11.08 -5.94 -4.54
N HIS A 38 12.40 -6.12 -4.42
CA HIS A 38 13.24 -5.20 -3.67
C HIS A 38 13.30 -3.80 -4.30
N CYS A 39 12.64 -2.83 -3.65
CA CYS A 39 12.41 -1.43 -4.06
C CYS A 39 11.64 -1.24 -5.38
N SER A 40 11.94 -2.06 -6.38
CA SER A 40 11.34 -2.19 -7.69
C SER A 40 11.34 -3.68 -8.04
N MET A 41 11.15 -4.05 -9.30
CA MET A 41 11.10 -5.46 -9.72
C MET A 41 9.86 -6.21 -9.21
N GLY A 42 9.80 -7.51 -9.51
CA GLY A 42 8.61 -8.33 -9.29
C GLY A 42 7.47 -8.01 -10.25
N LEU A 43 6.31 -8.60 -9.98
CA LEU A 43 5.07 -8.41 -10.76
C LEU A 43 4.15 -7.35 -10.15
N GLY A 44 4.43 -6.94 -8.92
CA GLY A 44 3.67 -5.92 -8.21
C GLY A 44 3.87 -4.54 -8.79
N GLY A 45 2.91 -3.66 -8.51
CA GLY A 45 2.99 -2.29 -8.95
C GLY A 45 3.80 -1.41 -8.00
N GLN A 46 4.51 -0.44 -8.57
CA GLN A 46 5.27 0.55 -7.81
C GLN A 46 4.36 1.75 -7.46
N PRO A 47 4.22 2.12 -6.18
CA PRO A 47 3.40 3.27 -5.78
C PRO A 47 4.17 4.58 -6.02
N THR A 48 4.12 5.10 -7.25
CA THR A 48 4.93 6.26 -7.67
C THR A 48 4.46 7.60 -7.10
N THR A 49 3.27 7.66 -6.50
CA THR A 49 2.68 8.90 -5.95
C THR A 49 2.93 9.11 -4.46
N VAL A 50 3.73 8.26 -3.79
CA VAL A 50 3.97 8.32 -2.33
C VAL A 50 4.50 9.68 -1.89
N MET A 51 5.45 10.27 -2.62
CA MET A 51 6.01 11.58 -2.24
C MET A 51 4.97 12.70 -2.32
N LYS A 52 4.05 12.63 -3.29
CA LYS A 52 2.93 13.57 -3.38
C LYS A 52 2.01 13.42 -2.18
N ALA A 53 1.61 12.19 -1.85
CA ALA A 53 0.76 11.90 -0.70
C ALA A 53 1.41 12.34 0.63
N LEU A 54 2.72 12.15 0.77
CA LEU A 54 3.45 12.61 1.96
C LEU A 54 3.40 14.14 2.10
N ARG A 55 3.62 14.89 1.02
CA ARG A 55 3.49 16.36 1.04
C ARG A 55 2.08 16.79 1.40
N GLU A 56 1.06 16.19 0.80
CA GLU A 56 -0.34 16.51 1.12
C GLU A 56 -0.68 16.22 2.59
N TRP A 57 -0.10 15.17 3.18
CA TRP A 57 -0.28 14.87 4.59
C TRP A 57 0.41 15.91 5.49
N VAL A 58 1.67 16.23 5.21
CA VAL A 58 2.47 17.14 6.05
C VAL A 58 2.01 18.59 5.92
N GLU A 59 1.76 19.05 4.70
CA GLU A 59 1.45 20.46 4.40
C GLU A 59 -0.04 20.77 4.63
N ASN A 60 -0.94 19.82 4.33
CA ASN A 60 -2.38 20.06 4.33
C ASN A 60 -3.16 19.22 5.36
N GLY A 61 -2.49 18.35 6.11
CA GLY A 61 -3.15 17.43 7.05
C GLY A 61 -3.91 16.28 6.38
N THR A 62 -3.74 16.07 5.07
CA THR A 62 -4.49 15.06 4.30
C THR A 62 -3.77 13.72 4.32
N ALA A 63 -4.01 12.91 5.36
CA ALA A 63 -3.41 11.59 5.47
C ALA A 63 -3.97 10.62 4.40
N PRO A 64 -3.12 9.86 3.68
CA PRO A 64 -3.58 9.02 2.57
C PRO A 64 -4.42 7.84 3.07
N ALA A 65 -5.70 7.81 2.70
CA ALA A 65 -6.59 6.68 3.03
C ALA A 65 -6.18 5.41 2.27
N THR A 66 -5.65 5.56 1.05
CA THR A 66 -5.08 4.51 0.21
C THR A 66 -4.00 5.12 -0.68
N LEU A 67 -3.21 4.28 -1.37
CA LEU A 67 -2.27 4.73 -2.41
C LEU A 67 -2.57 4.05 -3.75
N PRO A 68 -2.77 4.79 -4.85
CA PRO A 68 -3.01 4.17 -6.15
C PRO A 68 -1.77 3.44 -6.65
N VAL A 69 -1.98 2.32 -7.34
CA VAL A 69 -0.91 1.51 -7.90
C VAL A 69 -1.36 0.88 -9.22
N GLN A 70 -0.42 0.75 -10.17
CA GLN A 70 -0.65 0.11 -11.46
C GLN A 70 0.28 -1.09 -11.63
N TYR A 71 -0.21 -2.14 -12.29
CA TYR A 71 0.53 -3.40 -12.51
C TYR A 71 0.82 -3.57 -14.01
N PRO A 72 1.81 -2.83 -14.55
CA PRO A 72 2.08 -2.82 -15.99
C PRO A 72 2.51 -4.18 -16.55
N LYS A 73 3.00 -5.09 -15.68
CA LYS A 73 3.45 -6.43 -16.05
C LYS A 73 2.35 -7.49 -16.07
N LEU A 74 1.16 -7.17 -15.56
CA LEU A 74 0.04 -8.13 -15.43
C LEU A 74 -1.06 -7.92 -16.49
N GLY A 75 -0.83 -7.08 -17.49
CA GLY A 75 -1.76 -6.83 -18.59
C GLY A 75 -2.04 -5.34 -18.81
N LYS A 76 -3.06 -5.05 -19.63
CA LYS A 76 -3.45 -3.68 -20.01
C LYS A 76 -3.94 -2.87 -18.81
N GLY A 77 -3.02 -2.21 -18.10
CA GLY A 77 -3.35 -1.15 -17.15
C GLY A 77 -4.15 -1.58 -15.93
N LEU A 78 -3.88 -2.78 -15.38
CA LEU A 78 -4.52 -3.21 -14.14
C LEU A 78 -4.22 -2.21 -13.02
N THR A 79 -5.27 -1.65 -12.42
CA THR A 79 -5.16 -0.67 -11.33
C THR A 79 -5.68 -1.27 -10.02
N ARG A 80 -5.03 -0.90 -8.91
CA ARG A 80 -5.51 -1.17 -7.54
C ARG A 80 -5.22 0.03 -6.65
N MET A 81 -5.66 -0.08 -5.40
CA MET A 81 -5.18 0.73 -4.29
C MET A 81 -4.38 -0.14 -3.32
N LEU A 82 -3.32 0.42 -2.74
CA LEU A 82 -2.67 -0.13 -1.55
C LEU A 82 -3.44 0.34 -0.32
N CYS A 83 -3.74 -0.60 0.55
CA CYS A 83 -4.50 -0.36 1.77
C CYS A 83 -3.56 -0.10 2.95
N PRO A 84 -3.98 0.74 3.91
CA PRO A 84 -3.22 0.93 5.13
C PRO A 84 -3.28 -0.37 5.95
N TYR A 85 -2.11 -0.92 6.26
CA TYR A 85 -1.98 -2.15 7.02
C TYR A 85 -2.75 -2.07 8.36
N PRO A 86 -3.47 -3.13 8.77
CA PRO A 86 -3.46 -4.49 8.21
C PRO A 86 -4.48 -4.75 7.09
N ALA A 87 -5.22 -3.73 6.67
CA ALA A 87 -6.25 -3.92 5.64
C ALA A 87 -5.63 -4.28 4.29
N GLN A 88 -6.36 -5.07 3.50
CA GLN A 88 -5.94 -5.51 2.17
C GLN A 88 -7.00 -5.19 1.11
N ALA A 89 -6.57 -5.03 -0.14
CA ALA A 89 -7.47 -4.80 -1.25
C ALA A 89 -8.28 -6.08 -1.53
N THR A 90 -9.55 -6.06 -1.14
CA THR A 90 -10.49 -7.17 -1.29
C THR A 90 -11.45 -6.89 -2.44
N TYR A 91 -11.59 -7.84 -3.36
CA TYR A 91 -12.52 -7.73 -4.49
C TYR A 91 -13.97 -7.73 -4.02
N ILE A 92 -14.78 -6.81 -4.54
CA ILE A 92 -16.19 -6.64 -4.18
C ILE A 92 -17.16 -6.84 -5.33
N GLY A 93 -16.68 -7.18 -6.52
CA GLY A 93 -17.49 -7.35 -7.72
C GLY A 93 -17.13 -6.36 -8.84
N GLY A 94 -17.56 -6.65 -10.07
CA GLY A 94 -17.28 -5.82 -11.25
C GLY A 94 -16.02 -6.25 -12.02
N ASP A 95 -15.41 -5.31 -12.75
CA ASP A 95 -14.24 -5.58 -13.59
C ASP A 95 -12.96 -5.74 -12.74
N ILE A 96 -12.36 -6.93 -12.78
CA ILE A 96 -11.13 -7.22 -12.04
C ILE A 96 -9.93 -6.38 -12.49
N SER A 97 -9.98 -5.67 -13.61
CA SER A 97 -8.88 -4.83 -14.07
C SER A 97 -8.84 -3.44 -13.41
N VAL A 98 -9.93 -3.00 -12.78
CA VAL A 98 -10.05 -1.63 -12.25
C VAL A 98 -10.05 -1.57 -10.72
N ALA A 99 -9.64 -0.43 -10.17
CA ALA A 99 -9.52 -0.22 -8.73
C ALA A 99 -10.89 -0.20 -8.02
N GLU A 100 -11.92 0.31 -8.68
CA GLU A 100 -13.28 0.50 -8.15
C GLU A 100 -13.96 -0.83 -7.76
N SER A 101 -13.47 -1.94 -8.32
CA SER A 101 -13.91 -3.28 -7.99
C SER A 101 -13.31 -3.84 -6.69
N PHE A 102 -12.55 -3.04 -5.94
CA PHE A 102 -11.89 -3.43 -4.71
C PHE A 102 -12.18 -2.43 -3.59
N ARG A 103 -12.11 -2.91 -2.34
CA ARG A 103 -12.11 -2.06 -1.15
C ARG A 103 -11.06 -2.53 -0.16
N CYS A 104 -10.58 -1.64 0.68
CA CYS A 104 -9.82 -2.05 1.85
C CYS A 104 -10.77 -2.71 2.86
N ALA A 105 -10.42 -3.94 3.26
CA ALA A 105 -11.10 -4.72 4.28
C ALA A 105 -10.06 -5.40 5.18
#